data_AF-A0A662GQJ6-F1
#
_entry.id   AF-A0A662GQJ6-F1
#
_cell.length_a   1.000
_cell.length_b   1.000
_cell.length_c   1.000
_cell.angle_alpha   90.00
_cell.angle_beta   90.00
_cell.angle_gamma   90.00
#
_symmetry.space_group_name_H-M   'P 1'
#
loop_
_entity.id
_entity.type
_entity.pdbx_description
1 polymer ?
#
loop_
_entity_poly.entity_id
_entity_poly.type
_entity_poly.pdbx_seq_one_letter_code
_entity_poly.pdbx_strand_id
1 'polypeptide(L)'
;MSGARGVPAPNDPSFIVEFNARIKRMYSDYSKAVSESRYERAVEVGTSILRDLLDVARNVVAASLRSPEARRIVEDIIACHEKYLGYVEGVREAVSELPPLYTFEARERAIDTLSSSIQELFSFILGALVVIADLQSDAPRPSGGGEDGAGFV
;
A
#
# COMPACT_ATOMS: atom_id res chain seq x y z
N MET A 1 -26.67 -2.45 -15.10
CA MET A 1 -26.61 -2.85 -13.67
C MET A 1 -25.31 -3.61 -13.48
N SER A 2 -24.20 -2.89 -13.30
CA SER A 2 -23.46 -2.77 -12.03
C SER A 2 -23.13 -4.13 -11.40
N GLY A 3 -22.07 -4.76 -11.90
CA GLY A 3 -21.32 -5.77 -11.16
C GLY A 3 -20.19 -5.07 -10.43
N ALA A 4 -20.44 -4.64 -9.20
CA ALA A 4 -19.38 -4.17 -8.31
C ALA A 4 -18.41 -5.33 -8.10
N ARG A 5 -17.19 -5.21 -8.64
CA ARG A 5 -16.08 -6.09 -8.26
C ARG A 5 -15.82 -5.81 -6.78
N GLY A 6 -16.32 -6.68 -5.92
CA GLY A 6 -15.99 -6.66 -4.51
C GLY A 6 -14.48 -6.75 -4.37
N VAL A 7 -13.90 -5.78 -3.68
CA VAL A 7 -12.49 -5.85 -3.28
C VAL A 7 -12.37 -7.09 -2.38
N PRO A 8 -11.56 -8.09 -2.74
CA PRO A 8 -11.45 -9.31 -1.95
C PRO A 8 -10.93 -8.97 -0.55
N ALA A 9 -11.50 -9.63 0.45
CA ALA A 9 -11.17 -9.41 1.85
C ALA A 9 -9.67 -9.70 2.09
N PRO A 10 -9.01 -8.96 3.00
CA PRO A 10 -7.56 -9.07 3.26
C PRO A 10 -7.08 -10.44 3.75
N ASN A 11 -8.00 -11.39 4.02
CA ASN A 11 -7.71 -12.75 4.47
C ASN A 11 -7.74 -13.79 3.33
N ASP A 12 -7.96 -13.40 2.08
CA ASP A 12 -7.88 -14.31 0.93
C ASP A 12 -6.43 -14.42 0.43
N PRO A 13 -5.80 -15.62 0.41
CA PRO A 13 -4.49 -15.83 -0.19
C PRO A 13 -4.38 -15.31 -1.63
N SER A 14 -5.49 -15.25 -2.38
CA SER A 14 -5.54 -14.70 -3.73
C SER A 14 -5.21 -13.19 -3.76
N PHE A 15 -5.65 -12.43 -2.76
CA PHE A 15 -5.43 -10.98 -2.68
C PHE A 15 -3.94 -10.64 -2.58
N ILE A 16 -3.19 -11.34 -1.72
CA ILE A 16 -1.76 -11.08 -1.54
C ILE A 16 -0.98 -11.42 -2.82
N VAL A 17 -1.33 -12.50 -3.51
CA VAL A 17 -0.70 -12.89 -4.77
C VAL A 17 -1.01 -11.87 -5.88
N GLU A 18 -2.27 -11.47 -6.01
CA GLU A 18 -2.69 -10.47 -7.00
C GLU A 18 -2.10 -9.09 -6.73
N PHE A 19 -2.07 -8.65 -5.47
CA PHE A 19 -1.45 -7.40 -5.04
C PHE A 19 0.05 -7.40 -5.35
N ASN A 20 0.76 -8.47 -4.99
CA ASN A 20 2.20 -8.61 -5.28
C ASN A 20 2.48 -8.57 -6.79
N ALA A 21 1.69 -9.29 -7.59
CA ALA A 21 1.82 -9.28 -9.04
C ALA A 21 1.54 -7.88 -9.63
N ARG A 22 0.51 -7.19 -9.14
CA ARG A 22 0.16 -5.83 -9.56
C ARG A 22 1.27 -4.83 -9.22
N ILE A 23 1.71 -4.81 -7.96
CA ILE A 23 2.74 -3.90 -7.48
C ILE A 23 4.05 -4.10 -8.25
N LYS A 24 4.49 -5.35 -8.44
CA LYS A 24 5.71 -5.64 -9.24
C LYS A 24 5.61 -5.08 -10.66
N ARG A 25 4.46 -5.25 -11.32
CA ARG A 25 4.23 -4.69 -12.66
C ARG A 25 4.29 -3.16 -12.64
N MET A 26 3.58 -2.52 -11.70
CA MET A 26 3.55 -1.07 -11.60
C MET A 26 4.90 -0.46 -11.28
N TYR A 27 5.71 -1.07 -10.39
CA TYR A 27 7.08 -0.63 -10.15
C TYR A 27 7.97 -0.76 -11.39
N SER A 28 7.81 -1.85 -12.16
CA SER A 28 8.53 -2.01 -13.42
C SER A 28 8.15 -0.91 -14.42
N ASP A 29 6.86 -0.60 -14.54
CA ASP A 29 6.36 0.46 -15.42
C ASP A 29 6.86 1.84 -14.97
N TYR A 30 6.86 2.09 -13.66
CA TYR A 30 7.38 3.31 -13.04
C TYR A 30 8.87 3.49 -13.31
N SER A 31 9.68 2.48 -12.98
CA SER A 31 11.13 2.50 -13.20
C SER A 31 11.46 2.70 -14.67
N LYS A 32 10.71 2.07 -15.58
CA LYS A 32 10.86 2.28 -17.02
C LYS A 32 10.55 3.71 -17.42
N ALA A 33 9.43 4.27 -16.96
CA ALA A 33 9.03 5.64 -17.27
C ALA A 33 10.06 6.67 -16.76
N VAL A 34 10.63 6.45 -15.57
CA VAL A 34 11.72 7.27 -15.03
C VAL A 34 12.97 7.16 -15.92
N SER A 35 13.40 5.95 -16.27
CA SER A 35 14.62 5.72 -17.07
C SER A 35 14.53 6.28 -18.49
N GLU A 36 13.31 6.34 -19.05
CA GLU A 36 13.05 6.86 -20.40
C GLU A 36 12.70 8.37 -20.38
N SER A 37 12.88 9.06 -19.24
CA SER A 37 12.53 10.48 -19.04
C SER A 37 11.08 10.81 -19.38
N ARG A 38 10.17 9.84 -19.28
CA ARG A 38 8.73 10.02 -19.50
C ARG A 38 8.08 10.51 -18.22
N TYR A 39 8.42 11.72 -17.80
CA TYR A 39 8.12 12.19 -16.45
C TYR A 39 6.62 12.29 -16.14
N GLU A 40 5.82 12.73 -17.09
CA GLU A 40 4.36 12.75 -16.91
C GLU A 40 3.82 11.34 -16.61
N ARG A 41 4.26 10.35 -17.39
CA ARG A 41 3.90 8.96 -17.15
C ARG A 41 4.46 8.43 -15.82
N ALA A 42 5.69 8.79 -15.47
CA ALA A 42 6.30 8.40 -14.21
C ALA A 42 5.49 8.93 -13.02
N VAL A 43 5.08 10.20 -13.06
CA VAL A 43 4.22 10.81 -12.05
C VAL A 43 2.88 10.06 -11.97
N GLU A 44 2.20 9.82 -13.09
CA GLU A 44 0.93 9.07 -13.10
C GLU A 44 1.03 7.68 -12.46
N VAL A 45 2.04 6.90 -12.86
CA VAL A 45 2.23 5.54 -12.36
C VAL A 45 2.64 5.57 -10.89
N GLY A 46 3.55 6.46 -10.49
CA GLY A 46 3.99 6.59 -9.11
C GLY A 46 2.87 7.03 -8.17
N THR A 47 2.05 8.00 -8.56
CA THR A 47 0.83 8.39 -7.81
C THR A 47 -0.09 7.19 -7.63
N SER A 48 -0.27 6.35 -8.65
CA SER A 48 -1.10 5.15 -8.56
C SER A 48 -0.51 4.11 -7.59
N ILE A 49 0.81 3.88 -7.62
CA ILE A 49 1.49 3.01 -6.66
C ILE A 49 1.29 3.52 -5.23
N LEU A 50 1.51 4.82 -5.01
CA LEU A 50 1.43 5.39 -3.67
C LEU A 50 0.01 5.28 -3.08
N ARG A 51 -1.03 5.52 -3.89
CA ARG A 51 -2.42 5.32 -3.46
C ARG A 51 -2.71 3.86 -3.09
N ASP A 52 -2.26 2.93 -3.91
CA ASP A 52 -2.42 1.50 -3.66
C ASP A 52 -1.74 1.07 -2.35
N LEU A 53 -0.55 1.61 -2.05
CA LEU A 53 0.15 1.35 -0.80
C LEU A 53 -0.56 1.97 0.40
N LEU A 54 -1.07 3.20 0.27
CA LEU A 54 -1.87 3.87 1.31
C LEU A 54 -3.12 3.06 1.65
N ASP A 55 -3.80 2.50 0.64
CA ASP A 55 -4.96 1.64 0.84
C ASP A 55 -4.60 0.36 1.60
N VAL A 56 -3.45 -0.25 1.32
CA VAL A 56 -2.99 -1.43 2.08
C VAL A 56 -2.61 -1.07 3.51
N ALA A 57 -1.88 0.03 3.70
CA ALA A 57 -1.53 0.51 5.05
C ALA A 57 -2.78 0.76 5.90
N ARG A 58 -3.83 1.34 5.31
CA ARG A 58 -5.10 1.61 6.00
C ARG A 58 -5.92 0.33 6.24
N ASN A 59 -6.22 -0.41 5.18
CA ASN A 59 -7.23 -1.46 5.22
C ASN A 59 -6.68 -2.80 5.71
N VAL A 60 -5.35 -2.99 5.68
CA VAL A 60 -4.71 -4.22 6.14
C VAL A 60 -3.94 -3.95 7.43
N VAL A 61 -2.99 -3.02 7.42
CA VAL A 61 -2.09 -2.80 8.57
C VAL A 61 -2.86 -2.16 9.73
N ALA A 62 -3.42 -0.96 9.56
CA ALA A 62 -4.10 -0.25 10.65
C ALA A 62 -5.34 -1.01 11.18
N ALA A 63 -6.07 -1.69 10.28
CA ALA A 63 -7.22 -2.52 10.63
C ALA A 63 -6.85 -3.76 11.46
N SER A 64 -5.63 -4.29 11.33
CA SER A 64 -5.15 -5.45 12.07
C SER A 64 -4.66 -5.12 13.49
N LEU A 65 -4.44 -3.84 13.80
CA LEU A 65 -3.91 -3.41 15.10
C LEU A 65 -5.01 -3.32 16.15
N ARG A 66 -4.74 -3.89 17.35
CA ARG A 66 -5.64 -3.81 18.51
C ARG A 66 -5.35 -2.64 19.43
N SER A 67 -4.07 -2.25 19.57
CA SER A 67 -3.67 -1.10 20.40
C SER A 67 -4.08 0.21 19.72
N PRO A 68 -4.82 1.10 20.42
CA PRO A 68 -5.12 2.44 19.93
C PRO A 68 -3.87 3.28 19.65
N GLU A 69 -2.84 3.14 20.48
CA GLU A 69 -1.58 3.87 20.35
C GLU A 69 -0.82 3.43 19.10
N ALA A 70 -0.71 2.12 18.89
CA ALA A 70 -0.10 1.57 17.68
C ALA A 70 -0.87 2.01 16.43
N ARG A 71 -2.21 1.97 16.47
CA ARG A 71 -3.04 2.44 15.35
C ARG A 71 -2.81 3.92 15.06
N ARG A 72 -2.75 4.77 16.09
CA ARG A 72 -2.47 6.20 15.93
C ARG A 72 -1.11 6.45 15.26
N ILE A 73 -0.08 5.71 15.62
CA ILE A 73 1.25 5.82 14.98
C ILE A 73 1.16 5.45 13.49
N VAL A 74 0.44 4.39 13.14
CA VAL A 74 0.24 4.01 11.73
C VAL A 74 -0.57 5.06 10.97
N GLU A 75 -1.61 5.62 11.58
CA GLU A 75 -2.40 6.71 11.01
C GLU A 75 -1.54 7.97 10.78
N ASP A 76 -0.64 8.31 11.72
CA ASP A 76 0.32 9.42 11.57
C ASP A 76 1.28 9.18 10.38
N ILE A 77 1.75 7.94 10.18
CA ILE A 77 2.58 7.55 9.03
C ILE A 77 1.79 7.68 7.72
N ILE A 78 0.56 7.14 7.68
CA ILE A 78 -0.33 7.25 6.51
C ILE A 78 -0.54 8.74 6.15
N ALA A 79 -0.88 9.57 7.13
CA ALA A 79 -1.12 11.00 6.93
C ALA A 79 0.13 11.74 6.41
N CYS A 80 1.34 11.29 6.77
CA CYS A 80 2.58 11.83 6.21
C CYS A 80 2.67 11.55 4.69
N HIS A 81 2.46 10.30 4.29
CA HIS A 81 2.51 9.91 2.87
C HIS A 81 1.35 10.49 2.03
N GLU A 82 0.19 10.73 2.63
CA GLU A 82 -0.90 11.48 1.99
C GLU A 82 -0.54 12.92 1.69
N LYS A 83 0.24 13.59 2.56
CA LYS A 83 0.74 14.94 2.28
C LYS A 83 1.70 14.94 1.09
N TYR A 84 2.58 13.94 0.99
CA TYR A 84 3.45 13.79 -0.18
C TYR A 84 2.66 13.53 -1.46
N LEU A 85 1.61 12.71 -1.40
CA LEU A 85 0.71 12.49 -2.52
C LEU A 85 0.02 13.80 -2.94
N GLY A 86 -0.52 14.56 -1.99
CA GLY A 86 -1.17 15.85 -2.26
C GLY A 86 -0.21 16.89 -2.83
N TYR A 87 1.04 16.93 -2.36
CA TYR A 87 2.10 17.76 -2.95
C TYR A 87 2.32 17.41 -4.43
N VAL A 88 2.50 16.13 -4.74
CA VAL A 88 2.73 15.65 -6.12
C VAL A 88 1.54 15.96 -7.03
N GLU A 89 0.32 15.75 -6.54
CA GLU A 89 -0.91 16.07 -7.28
C GLU A 89 -1.02 17.57 -7.56
N GLY A 90 -0.72 18.41 -6.56
CA GLY A 90 -0.68 19.87 -6.72
C GLY A 90 0.40 20.33 -7.70
N VAL A 91 1.59 19.70 -7.69
CA VAL A 91 2.62 19.94 -8.70
C VAL A 91 2.11 19.56 -10.09
N ARG A 92 1.47 18.39 -10.23
CA ARG A 92 0.94 17.92 -11.52
C ARG A 92 -0.10 18.89 -12.09
N GLU A 93 -1.00 19.38 -11.26
CA GLU A 93 -2.00 20.39 -11.64
C GLU A 93 -1.35 21.72 -12.02
N ALA A 94 -0.40 22.21 -11.24
CA ALA A 94 0.28 23.47 -11.52
C ALA A 94 1.05 23.46 -12.86
N VAL A 95 1.55 22.29 -13.28
CA VAL A 95 2.35 22.15 -14.50
C VAL A 95 1.57 21.66 -15.72
N SER A 96 0.27 21.36 -15.62
CA SER A 96 -0.51 20.83 -16.75
C SER A 96 -0.71 21.87 -17.86
N GLU A 97 -0.77 23.15 -17.52
CA GLU A 97 -0.98 24.27 -18.44
C GLU A 97 0.34 24.92 -18.91
N LEU A 98 1.49 24.42 -18.45
CA LEU A 98 2.80 25.01 -18.75
C LEU A 98 3.48 24.28 -19.92
N PRO A 99 4.22 24.99 -20.79
CA PRO A 99 5.00 24.35 -21.84
C PRO A 99 6.02 23.36 -21.26
N PRO A 100 6.23 22.18 -21.86
CA PRO A 100 7.06 21.11 -21.28
C PRO A 100 8.47 21.54 -20.84
N LEU A 101 9.10 22.47 -21.57
CA LEU A 101 10.43 23.01 -21.26
C LEU A 101 10.53 23.68 -19.88
N TYR A 102 9.43 24.18 -19.32
CA TYR A 102 9.41 24.84 -18.00
C TYR A 102 8.98 23.93 -16.86
N THR A 103 8.62 22.67 -17.17
CA THR A 103 8.01 21.75 -16.19
C THR A 103 8.96 20.65 -15.71
N PHE A 104 10.12 20.52 -16.37
CA PHE A 104 11.08 19.44 -16.12
C PHE A 104 11.44 19.32 -14.63
N GLU A 105 11.94 20.41 -14.04
CA GLU A 105 12.44 20.40 -12.66
C GLU A 105 11.33 20.13 -11.63
N ALA A 106 10.12 20.64 -11.89
CA ALA A 106 8.97 20.39 -11.03
C ALA A 106 8.55 18.92 -11.09
N ARG A 107 8.55 18.31 -12.28
CA ARG A 107 8.23 16.89 -12.46
C ARG A 107 9.31 15.98 -11.88
N GLU A 108 10.58 16.35 -12.01
CA GLU A 108 11.70 15.63 -11.40
C GLU A 108 11.56 15.61 -9.88
N ARG A 109 11.31 16.76 -9.24
CA ARG A 109 11.05 16.83 -7.79
C ARG A 109 9.83 16.01 -7.35
N ALA A 110 8.78 15.98 -8.16
CA ALA A 110 7.62 15.14 -7.89
C ALA A 110 7.98 13.65 -7.96
N ILE A 111 8.81 13.23 -8.92
CA ILE A 111 9.30 11.86 -9.06
C ILE A 111 10.21 11.47 -7.89
N ASP A 112 11.09 12.36 -7.42
CA ASP A 112 11.94 12.09 -6.25
C ASP A 112 11.08 11.87 -5.00
N THR A 113 10.09 12.75 -4.81
CA THR A 113 9.12 12.64 -3.70
C THR A 113 8.33 11.33 -3.78
N LEU A 114 7.85 10.97 -4.97
CA LEU A 114 7.17 9.69 -5.18
C LEU A 114 8.10 8.52 -4.87
N SER A 115 9.33 8.52 -5.39
CA SER A 115 10.27 7.41 -5.23
C SER A 115 10.58 7.14 -3.76
N SER A 116 10.89 8.19 -2.98
CA SER A 116 11.16 8.08 -1.53
C SER A 116 9.90 7.62 -0.79
N SER A 117 8.76 8.27 -1.00
CA SER A 117 7.50 7.95 -0.30
C SER A 117 7.04 6.52 -0.57
N ILE A 118 7.14 6.07 -1.83
CA ILE A 118 6.80 4.71 -2.26
C ILE A 118 7.73 3.68 -1.60
N GLN A 119 9.04 3.93 -1.59
CA GLN A 119 10.01 3.01 -0.99
C GLN A 119 9.82 2.89 0.53
N GLU A 120 9.64 4.02 1.21
CA GLU A 120 9.44 4.09 2.66
C GLU A 120 8.14 3.38 3.07
N LEU A 121 7.01 3.71 2.42
CA LEU A 121 5.72 3.13 2.76
C LEU A 121 5.66 1.64 2.45
N PHE A 122 6.26 1.20 1.35
CA PHE A 122 6.37 -0.22 1.02
C PHE A 122 7.18 -0.99 2.09
N SER A 123 8.33 -0.44 2.49
CA SER A 123 9.19 -1.06 3.53
C SER A 123 8.47 -1.13 4.88
N PHE A 124 7.74 -0.07 5.23
CA PHE A 124 6.90 -0.03 6.42
C PHE A 124 5.81 -1.12 6.39
N ILE A 125 5.07 -1.24 5.29
CA ILE A 125 4.01 -2.25 5.13
C ILE A 125 4.59 -3.66 5.30
N LEU A 126 5.70 -3.97 4.63
CA LEU A 126 6.34 -5.28 4.77
C LEU A 126 6.74 -5.58 6.21
N GLY A 127 7.40 -4.63 6.89
CA GLY A 127 7.79 -4.79 8.29
C GLY A 127 6.59 -5.02 9.20
N ALA A 128 5.52 -4.23 9.03
CA ALA A 128 4.30 -4.36 9.81
C ALA A 128 3.62 -5.72 9.59
N LEU A 129 3.55 -6.20 8.35
CA LEU A 129 2.95 -7.50 8.03
C LEU A 129 3.72 -8.66 8.64
N VAL A 130 5.06 -8.61 8.66
CA VAL A 130 5.89 -9.64 9.33
C VAL A 130 5.56 -9.71 10.82
N VAL A 131 5.48 -8.56 11.50
CA VAL A 131 5.14 -8.49 12.93
C VAL A 131 3.72 -8.99 13.18
N ILE A 132 2.75 -8.63 12.35
CA ILE A 132 1.36 -9.09 12.47
C ILE A 132 1.28 -10.61 12.31
N ALA A 133 1.98 -11.18 11.33
CA ALA A 133 1.99 -12.63 11.08
C ALA A 133 2.60 -13.42 12.25
N ASP A 134 3.67 -12.89 12.85
CA ASP A 134 4.32 -13.47 14.03
C ASP A 134 3.36 -13.51 15.23
N LEU A 135 2.72 -12.38 15.53
CA LEU A 135 1.74 -12.26 16.63
C LEU A 135 0.50 -13.16 16.45
N GLN A 136 0.09 -13.41 15.21
CA GLN A 136 -1.05 -14.29 14.92
C GLN A 136 -0.69 -15.78 15.04
N SER A 137 0.58 -16.13 14.78
CA SER A 137 1.05 -17.52 14.85
C SER A 137 1.16 -18.02 16.29
N ASP A 138 1.30 -17.10 17.25
CA ASP A 138 1.43 -17.39 18.69
C ASP A 138 0.08 -17.42 19.44
N ALA A 139 -1.05 -17.33 18.73
CA ALA A 139 -2.37 -17.41 19.33
C ALA A 139 -2.64 -18.83 19.90
N PRO A 140 -3.05 -18.98 21.18
CA PRO A 140 -3.27 -20.29 21.79
C PRO A 140 -4.32 -21.08 21.00
N ARG A 141 -3.98 -22.31 20.58
CA ARG A 141 -4.98 -23.24 20.04
C ARG A 141 -6.08 -23.43 21.10
N PRO A 142 -7.37 -23.33 20.74
CA PRO A 142 -8.42 -23.71 21.67
C PRO A 142 -8.19 -25.18 22.03
N SER A 143 -7.92 -25.43 23.31
CA SER A 143 -7.90 -26.77 23.88
C SER A 143 -9.27 -27.37 23.63
N GLY A 144 -9.34 -28.36 22.73
CA GLY A 144 -10.57 -29.08 22.41
C GLY A 144 -11.20 -29.62 23.70
N GLY A 145 -12.28 -28.99 24.12
CA GLY A 145 -13.20 -29.58 25.08
C GLY A 145 -14.17 -30.49 24.32
N GLY A 146 -14.20 -31.76 24.72
CA GLY A 146 -15.31 -32.66 24.44
C GLY A 146 -14.99 -33.86 23.56
N GLU A 147 -14.68 -34.99 24.20
CA GLU A 147 -15.37 -36.24 23.86
C GLU A 147 -16.08 -36.71 25.13
N ASP A 148 -17.38 -36.42 25.21
CA ASP A 148 -18.32 -37.11 26.07
C ASP A 148 -18.89 -38.29 25.25
N GLY A 149 -18.69 -39.51 25.75
CA GLY A 149 -19.60 -40.64 25.58
C GLY A 149 -19.46 -41.56 24.36
N ALA A 150 -18.88 -42.75 24.57
CA ALA A 150 -19.36 -44.01 23.96
C ALA A 150 -18.90 -45.21 24.80
N GLY A 151 -19.85 -45.98 25.34
CA GLY A 151 -19.59 -47.22 26.07
C GLY A 151 -19.32 -48.43 25.18
N PHE A 152 -18.51 -49.37 25.70
CA PHE A 152 -18.34 -50.81 25.40
C PHE A 152 -17.02 -51.19 26.12
N VAL A 153 -16.84 -52.17 27.01
CA VAL A 153 -17.53 -53.39 27.46
C VAL A 153 -17.18 -53.56 28.95
#